data_AF-A0A932YNR2-F1
#
_entry.id   AF-A0A932YNR2-F1
#
_cell.length_a   1.000
_cell.length_b   1.000
_cell.length_c   1.000
_cell.angle_alpha   90.00
_cell.angle_beta   90.00
_cell.angle_gamma   90.00
#
_symmetry.space_group_name_H-M   'P 1'
#
loop_
_entity.id
_entity.type
_entity.pdbx_description
1 polymer ?
#
loop_
_entity_poly.entity_id
_entity_poly.type
_entity_poly.pdbx_seq_one_letter_code
_entity_poly.pdbx_strand_id
1 'polypeptide(L)'
;MGKKKITEQSPDAAIKEKEKADAKAVSASAAPRGSASKKQKKFQSGRVYIKSTYNNTVVSVTDSAGNVIAWASAGSLGFSGPKKATPFASSKIIAAVTERLKATGPTDIHVIVRGVGSGRDSAIRSLINQGFNVLSIRDVTPIPHNGPRPKKVRRV
;
A
#
# COMPACT_ATOMS: atom_id res chain seq x y z
N MET A 1 19.69 54.76 31.53
CA MET A 1 18.43 53.99 31.51
C MET A 1 18.52 52.93 30.42
N GLY A 2 18.95 51.72 30.81
CA GLY A 2 19.39 50.66 29.89
C GLY A 2 18.23 49.90 29.26
N LYS A 3 18.28 49.73 27.94
CA LYS A 3 17.38 48.86 27.17
C LYS A 3 17.60 47.42 27.63
N LYS A 4 16.60 46.80 28.27
CA LYS A 4 16.60 45.37 28.60
C LYS A 4 16.66 44.57 27.29
N LYS A 5 17.76 43.84 27.07
CA LYS A 5 17.83 42.76 26.10
C LYS A 5 16.98 41.61 26.65
N ILE A 6 16.01 41.17 25.87
CA ILE A 6 15.25 39.94 26.12
C ILE A 6 16.10 38.82 25.56
N THR A 7 16.63 37.99 26.45
CA THR A 7 17.39 36.79 26.11
C THR A 7 16.42 35.65 25.85
N GLU A 8 16.68 34.92 24.77
CA GLU A 8 16.04 33.68 24.35
C GLU A 8 16.02 32.62 25.47
N GLN A 9 14.92 31.87 25.58
CA GLN A 9 14.89 30.57 26.24
C GLN A 9 14.11 29.60 25.34
N SER A 10 14.85 28.81 24.57
CA SER A 10 14.34 27.67 23.80
C SER A 10 14.24 26.42 24.69
N PRO A 11 13.19 25.60 24.52
CA PRO A 11 12.83 24.48 25.39
C PRO A 11 13.61 23.18 25.10
N ASP A 12 14.91 23.25 24.79
CA ASP A 12 15.71 22.09 24.37
C ASP A 12 16.43 21.36 25.52
N ALA A 13 16.38 21.91 26.75
CA ALA A 13 17.03 21.29 27.90
C ALA A 13 16.19 20.20 28.59
N ALA A 14 14.87 20.16 28.36
CA ALA A 14 13.98 19.19 29.02
C ALA A 14 13.82 17.86 28.27
N ILE A 15 14.33 17.76 27.03
CA ILE A 15 14.20 16.56 26.19
C ILE A 15 15.40 15.61 26.39
N LYS A 16 16.55 16.11 26.88
CA LYS A 16 17.78 15.30 27.03
C LYS A 16 17.83 14.38 28.25
N GLU A 17 16.88 14.47 29.18
CA GLU A 17 16.86 13.57 30.36
C GLU A 17 15.91 12.37 30.21
N LYS A 18 15.05 12.33 29.18
CA LYS A 18 14.18 11.17 28.91
C LYS A 18 14.73 10.17 27.89
N GLU A 19 15.78 10.52 27.16
CA GLU A 19 16.31 9.66 26.08
C GLU A 19 17.37 8.65 26.56
N LYS A 20 17.87 8.76 27.80
CA LYS A 20 18.90 7.85 28.34
C LYS A 20 18.37 6.68 29.18
N ALA A 21 17.07 6.64 29.48
CA ALA A 21 16.48 5.56 30.29
C ALA A 21 15.95 4.38 29.44
N ASP A 22 15.44 4.63 28.23
CA ASP A 22 14.93 3.57 27.35
C ASP A 22 16.02 2.83 26.54
N ALA A 23 17.25 3.37 26.53
CA ALA A 23 18.37 2.78 25.78
C ALA A 23 19.00 1.53 26.45
N LYS A 24 18.59 1.15 27.68
CA LYS A 24 19.26 0.08 28.45
C LYS A 24 18.42 -1.19 28.66
N ALA A 25 17.19 -1.28 28.14
CA ALA A 25 16.28 -2.40 28.44
C ALA A 25 15.95 -3.35 27.27
N VAL A 26 16.48 -3.16 26.05
CA VAL A 26 16.14 -4.01 24.87
C VAL A 26 17.32 -4.83 24.33
N SER A 27 18.47 -4.83 25.02
CA SER A 27 19.71 -5.49 24.54
C SER A 27 19.86 -6.97 24.94
N ALA A 28 18.81 -7.64 25.44
CA ALA A 28 18.92 -9.02 25.91
C ALA A 28 17.74 -9.92 25.44
N SER A 29 17.65 -10.18 24.13
CA SER A 29 17.13 -11.46 23.57
C SER A 29 16.93 -11.40 22.05
N ALA A 30 17.99 -11.64 21.27
CA ALA A 30 17.94 -12.40 20.01
C ALA A 30 19.31 -12.33 19.32
N ALA A 31 20.05 -13.44 19.31
CA ALA A 31 21.25 -13.58 18.51
C ALA A 31 20.91 -13.41 17.01
N PRO A 32 21.70 -12.65 16.22
CA PRO A 32 21.48 -12.54 14.79
C PRO A 32 21.92 -13.85 14.13
N ARG A 33 20.96 -14.74 13.82
CA ARG A 33 21.22 -15.85 12.91
C ARG A 33 21.53 -15.23 11.54
N GLY A 34 22.80 -15.19 11.19
CA GLY A 34 23.28 -14.75 9.89
C GLY A 34 22.76 -15.67 8.79
N SER A 35 21.55 -15.41 8.30
CA SER A 35 21.16 -15.87 6.98
C SER A 35 21.82 -14.94 5.97
N ALA A 36 22.77 -15.46 5.20
CA ALA A 36 23.31 -14.75 4.04
C ALA A 36 22.15 -14.08 3.29
N SER A 37 22.20 -12.75 3.16
CA SER A 37 21.12 -12.00 2.53
C SER A 37 21.00 -12.50 1.09
N LYS A 38 19.98 -13.32 0.83
CA LYS A 38 19.63 -13.72 -0.53
C LYS A 38 19.41 -12.42 -1.28
N LYS A 39 20.31 -12.11 -2.23
CA LYS A 39 20.15 -10.99 -3.17
C LYS A 39 18.73 -11.08 -3.72
N GLN A 40 17.91 -10.10 -3.37
CA GLN A 40 16.54 -10.10 -3.83
C GLN A 40 16.54 -9.90 -5.34
N LYS A 41 15.93 -10.83 -6.07
CA LYS A 41 15.82 -10.76 -7.52
C LYS A 41 14.95 -9.55 -7.86
N LYS A 42 15.46 -8.66 -8.72
CA LYS A 42 14.66 -7.59 -9.29
C LYS A 42 13.88 -8.14 -10.46
N PHE A 43 12.58 -7.90 -10.47
CA PHE A 43 11.72 -8.26 -11.58
C PHE A 43 11.67 -7.07 -12.54
N GLN A 44 11.78 -7.30 -13.85
CA GLN A 44 11.58 -6.24 -14.83
C GLN A 44 10.10 -6.06 -15.17
N SER A 45 9.41 -7.16 -15.46
CA SER A 45 8.00 -7.17 -15.82
C SER A 45 7.15 -7.93 -14.80
N GLY A 46 5.93 -7.45 -14.60
CA GLY A 46 4.99 -8.06 -13.67
C GLY A 46 3.53 -7.80 -14.02
N ARG A 47 2.63 -8.35 -13.20
CA ARG A 47 1.19 -8.18 -13.32
C ARG A 47 0.64 -7.55 -12.04
N VAL A 48 -0.24 -6.57 -12.19
CA VAL A 48 -0.96 -5.96 -11.07
C VAL A 48 -2.43 -6.34 -11.17
N TYR A 49 -2.92 -7.00 -10.12
CA TYR A 49 -4.31 -7.35 -9.96
C TYR A 49 -5.01 -6.32 -9.09
N ILE A 50 -6.05 -5.68 -9.63
CA ILE A 50 -6.90 -4.71 -8.94
C ILE A 50 -8.27 -5.35 -8.78
N LYS A 51 -8.62 -5.72 -7.55
CA LYS A 51 -9.97 -6.18 -7.20
C LYS A 51 -10.76 -4.99 -6.65
N SER A 52 -11.65 -4.44 -7.46
CA SER A 52 -12.51 -3.32 -7.07
C SER A 52 -13.95 -3.80 -6.87
N THR A 53 -14.34 -3.90 -5.60
CA THR A 53 -15.73 -4.18 -5.20
C THR A 53 -16.38 -2.90 -4.70
N TYR A 54 -17.71 -2.88 -4.55
CA TYR A 54 -18.42 -1.70 -4.05
C TYR A 54 -17.95 -1.23 -2.66
N ASN A 55 -17.48 -2.13 -1.80
CA ASN A 55 -17.16 -1.82 -0.41
C ASN A 55 -15.66 -1.76 -0.11
N ASN A 56 -14.82 -2.22 -1.04
CA ASN A 56 -13.39 -2.36 -0.81
C ASN A 56 -12.60 -2.47 -2.13
N THR A 57 -11.37 -1.96 -2.10
CA THR A 57 -10.37 -2.16 -3.15
C THR A 57 -9.17 -2.91 -2.58
N VAL A 58 -8.72 -3.94 -3.29
CA VAL A 58 -7.53 -4.74 -2.96
C VAL A 58 -6.62 -4.75 -4.17
N VAL A 59 -5.34 -4.49 -3.95
CA VAL A 59 -4.31 -4.47 -4.99
C VAL A 59 -3.23 -5.48 -4.64
N SER A 60 -2.83 -6.27 -5.63
CA SER A 60 -1.75 -7.25 -5.50
C SER A 60 -0.84 -7.17 -6.70
N VAL A 61 0.46 -7.16 -6.45
CA VAL A 61 1.51 -7.11 -7.48
C VAL A 61 2.23 -8.43 -7.49
N THR A 62 2.39 -8.96 -8.69
CA THR A 62 2.90 -10.31 -8.93
C THR A 62 3.95 -10.31 -10.01
N ASP A 63 4.78 -11.34 -9.99
CA ASP A 63 5.68 -11.68 -11.10
C ASP A 63 4.87 -12.19 -12.30
N SER A 64 5.52 -12.32 -13.47
CA SER A 64 4.94 -12.98 -14.64
C SER A 64 4.48 -14.43 -14.39
N ALA A 65 5.12 -15.12 -13.42
CA ALA A 65 4.75 -16.47 -12.98
C ALA A 65 3.55 -16.51 -12.00
N GLY A 66 3.11 -15.35 -11.48
CA GLY A 66 1.96 -15.26 -10.56
C GLY A 66 2.31 -15.28 -9.07
N ASN A 67 3.59 -15.30 -8.69
CA ASN A 67 4.00 -15.16 -7.29
C ASN A 67 3.74 -13.73 -6.81
N VAL A 68 3.14 -13.57 -5.63
CA VAL A 68 2.82 -12.25 -5.06
C VAL A 68 4.05 -11.65 -4.38
N ILE A 69 4.48 -10.47 -4.84
CA ILE A 69 5.58 -9.71 -4.25
C ILE A 69 5.05 -8.84 -3.10
N ALA A 70 3.99 -8.07 -3.39
CA ALA A 70 3.40 -7.14 -2.45
C ALA A 70 1.89 -7.04 -2.70
N TRP A 71 1.15 -6.80 -1.63
CA TRP A 71 -0.28 -6.54 -1.70
C TRP A 71 -0.67 -5.54 -0.63
N ALA A 72 -1.77 -4.82 -0.86
CA ALA A 72 -2.41 -4.00 0.17
C ALA A 72 -3.90 -3.87 -0.13
N SER A 73 -4.65 -3.45 0.88
CA SER A 73 -6.09 -3.19 0.77
C SER A 73 -6.46 -1.92 1.53
N ALA A 74 -7.66 -1.40 1.30
CA ALA A 74 -8.13 -0.23 2.04
C ALA A 74 -8.12 -0.48 3.55
N GLY A 75 -8.48 -1.69 3.99
CA GLY A 75 -8.44 -2.08 5.40
C GLY A 75 -7.03 -2.13 5.98
N SER A 76 -6.03 -2.58 5.20
CA SER A 76 -4.62 -2.64 5.65
C SER A 76 -4.01 -1.26 5.94
N LEU A 77 -4.59 -0.19 5.40
CA LEU A 77 -4.17 1.19 5.62
C LEU A 77 -5.00 1.91 6.69
N GLY A 78 -5.87 1.19 7.39
CA GLY A 78 -6.69 1.75 8.47
C GLY A 78 -7.97 2.46 8.01
N PHE A 79 -8.34 2.40 6.72
CA PHE A 79 -9.66 2.90 6.31
C PHE A 79 -10.75 1.99 6.87
N SER A 80 -11.74 2.58 7.56
CA SER A 80 -12.87 1.86 8.15
C SER A 80 -14.22 2.28 7.55
N GLY A 81 -15.21 1.39 7.63
CA GLY A 81 -16.58 1.63 7.17
C GLY A 81 -16.68 2.08 5.70
N PRO A 82 -17.53 3.07 5.37
CA PRO A 82 -17.76 3.51 3.98
C PRO A 82 -16.52 4.16 3.35
N LYS A 83 -15.55 4.63 4.15
CA LYS A 83 -14.30 5.23 3.65
C LYS A 83 -13.48 4.24 2.83
N LYS A 84 -13.63 2.92 3.06
CA LYS A 84 -12.96 1.86 2.29
C LYS A 84 -13.36 1.82 0.81
N ALA A 85 -14.56 2.27 0.48
CA ALA A 85 -15.11 2.27 -0.87
C ALA A 85 -14.70 3.50 -1.68
N THR A 86 -14.00 4.46 -1.09
CA THR A 86 -13.71 5.73 -1.75
C THR A 86 -12.57 5.60 -2.77
N PRO A 87 -12.58 6.38 -3.87
CA PRO A 87 -11.46 6.43 -4.81
C PRO A 87 -10.16 6.93 -4.15
N PHE A 88 -10.27 7.80 -3.14
CA PHE A 88 -9.13 8.28 -2.36
C PHE A 88 -8.39 7.14 -1.65
N ALA A 89 -9.12 6.19 -1.07
CA ALA A 89 -8.52 5.00 -0.48
C ALA A 89 -7.72 4.21 -1.53
N SER A 90 -8.23 4.09 -2.76
CA SER A 90 -7.55 3.41 -3.87
C SER A 90 -6.17 4.03 -4.16
N SER A 91 -6.11 5.37 -4.27
CA SER A 91 -4.85 6.08 -4.52
C SER A 91 -3.83 5.88 -3.38
N LYS A 92 -4.29 5.88 -2.13
CA LYS A 92 -3.43 5.62 -0.97
C LYS A 92 -2.93 4.17 -0.91
N ILE A 93 -3.75 3.19 -1.33
CA ILE A 93 -3.34 1.79 -1.48
C ILE A 93 -2.19 1.68 -2.48
N ILE A 94 -2.32 2.30 -3.65
CA ILE A 94 -1.26 2.26 -4.66
C ILE A 94 0.02 2.88 -4.14
N ALA A 95 -0.03 4.04 -3.48
CA ALA A 95 1.17 4.66 -2.90
C ALA A 95 1.88 3.73 -1.90
N ALA A 96 1.14 3.09 -1.00
CA ALA A 96 1.71 2.15 -0.03
C ALA A 96 2.28 0.88 -0.69
N VAL A 97 1.67 0.41 -1.78
CA VAL A 97 2.19 -0.72 -2.56
C VAL A 97 3.48 -0.33 -3.28
N THR A 98 3.53 0.86 -3.88
CA THR A 98 4.74 1.39 -4.53
C THR A 98 5.89 1.47 -3.55
N GLU A 99 5.65 1.96 -2.32
CA GLU A 99 6.68 2.03 -1.27
C GLU A 99 7.27 0.65 -0.95
N ARG A 100 6.45 -0.39 -0.85
CA ARG A 100 6.91 -1.77 -0.63
C ARG A 100 7.69 -2.33 -1.82
N LEU A 101 7.43 -1.82 -3.02
CA LEU A 101 8.03 -2.29 -4.27
C LEU A 101 9.31 -1.56 -4.66
N LYS A 102 9.71 -0.48 -3.98
CA LYS A 102 10.90 0.32 -4.35
C LYS A 102 12.19 -0.49 -4.51
N ALA A 103 12.37 -1.57 -3.75
CA ALA A 103 13.61 -2.37 -3.76
C ALA A 103 13.63 -3.47 -4.85
N THR A 104 12.47 -4.06 -5.15
CA THR A 104 12.35 -5.34 -5.88
C THR A 104 11.30 -5.35 -7.00
N GLY A 105 10.46 -4.32 -7.06
CA GLY A 105 9.28 -4.31 -7.89
C GLY A 105 9.53 -4.16 -9.38
N PRO A 106 8.56 -4.61 -10.20
CA PRO A 106 8.61 -4.45 -11.66
C PRO A 106 8.43 -3.00 -12.09
N THR A 107 9.13 -2.61 -13.16
CA THR A 107 8.97 -1.31 -13.81
C THR A 107 7.83 -1.35 -14.83
N ASP A 108 7.75 -2.46 -15.58
CA ASP A 108 6.73 -2.69 -16.60
C ASP A 108 5.61 -3.58 -16.07
N ILE A 109 4.37 -3.14 -16.25
CA ILE A 109 3.22 -3.76 -15.61
C ILE A 109 2.08 -4.03 -16.59
N HIS A 110 1.53 -5.23 -16.50
CA HIS A 110 0.22 -5.56 -17.05
C HIS A 110 -0.86 -5.42 -15.97
N VAL A 111 -1.80 -4.51 -16.17
CA VAL A 111 -2.88 -4.26 -15.22
C VAL A 111 -4.07 -5.16 -15.54
N ILE A 112 -4.53 -5.90 -14.53
CA ILE A 112 -5.66 -6.81 -14.61
C ILE A 112 -6.68 -6.34 -13.57
N VAL A 113 -7.86 -5.93 -14.03
CA VAL A 113 -8.90 -5.37 -13.17
C VAL A 113 -10.06 -6.35 -13.05
N ARG A 114 -10.57 -6.50 -11.84
CA ARG A 114 -11.75 -7.32 -11.54
C ARG A 114 -12.76 -6.52 -10.73
N GLY A 115 -13.97 -6.41 -11.26
CA GLY A 115 -15.11 -5.77 -10.61
C GLY A 115 -15.34 -4.32 -11.05
N VAL A 116 -16.49 -3.79 -10.65
CA VAL A 116 -17.05 -2.50 -11.07
C VAL A 116 -17.02 -1.43 -9.97
N GLY A 117 -16.24 -1.65 -8.91
CA GLY A 117 -16.13 -0.70 -7.81
C GLY A 117 -15.56 0.66 -8.24
N SER A 118 -15.86 1.69 -7.45
CA SER A 118 -15.40 3.09 -7.60
C SER A 118 -13.88 3.25 -7.59
N GLY A 119 -13.13 2.34 -6.96
CA GLY A 119 -11.66 2.40 -6.87
C GLY A 119 -10.93 2.02 -8.16
N ARG A 120 -11.64 1.56 -9.18
CA ARG A 120 -11.09 0.99 -10.42
C ARG A 120 -10.22 1.96 -11.23
N ASP A 121 -10.81 3.06 -11.69
CA ASP A 121 -10.11 4.04 -12.54
C ASP A 121 -9.05 4.79 -11.72
N SER A 122 -9.38 5.15 -10.47
CA SER A 122 -8.44 5.81 -9.56
C SER A 122 -7.19 4.98 -9.29
N ALA A 123 -7.29 3.65 -9.21
CA ALA A 123 -6.13 2.77 -9.05
C ALA A 123 -5.22 2.82 -10.29
N ILE A 124 -5.78 2.72 -11.50
CA ILE A 124 -5.03 2.75 -12.76
C ILE A 124 -4.29 4.08 -12.90
N ARG A 125 -4.99 5.20 -12.68
CA ARG A 125 -4.38 6.54 -12.74
C ARG A 125 -3.27 6.70 -11.70
N SER A 126 -3.47 6.16 -10.50
CA SER A 126 -2.46 6.24 -9.44
C SER A 126 -1.21 5.42 -9.77
N LEU A 127 -1.35 4.29 -10.47
CA LEU A 127 -0.19 3.51 -10.93
C LEU A 127 0.65 4.30 -11.93
N ILE A 128 0.00 4.97 -12.88
CA ILE A 128 0.67 5.84 -13.87
C ILE A 128 1.38 6.99 -13.14
N ASN A 129 0.71 7.66 -12.19
CA ASN A 129 1.29 8.76 -11.42
C ASN A 129 2.49 8.34 -10.55
N GLN A 130 2.58 7.07 -10.16
CA GLN A 130 3.72 6.52 -9.39
C GLN A 130 4.89 6.09 -10.29
N GLY A 131 4.78 6.28 -11.61
CA GLY A 131 5.87 6.04 -12.56
C GLY A 131 5.98 4.61 -13.09
N PHE A 132 4.95 3.78 -12.92
CA PHE A 132 4.92 2.46 -13.55
C PHE A 132 4.54 2.57 -15.03
N ASN A 133 5.21 1.80 -15.88
CA ASN A 133 4.88 1.72 -17.29
C ASN A 133 3.76 0.69 -17.51
N VAL A 134 2.58 1.16 -17.89
CA VAL A 134 1.40 0.30 -18.08
C VAL A 134 1.36 -0.20 -19.53
N LEU A 135 1.72 -1.46 -19.73
CA LEU A 135 1.76 -2.09 -21.07
C LEU A 135 0.38 -2.51 -21.58
N SER A 136 -0.50 -2.97 -20.69
CA SER A 136 -1.84 -3.42 -21.06
C SER A 136 -2.81 -3.27 -19.90
N ILE A 137 -4.06 -2.93 -20.20
CA ILE A 137 -5.17 -2.94 -19.24
C ILE A 137 -6.17 -4.00 -19.69
N ARG A 138 -6.44 -5.00 -18.84
CA ARG A 138 -7.42 -6.05 -19.10
C ARG A 138 -8.48 -6.07 -18.01
N ASP A 139 -9.75 -6.08 -18.41
CA ASP A 139 -10.86 -6.35 -17.51
C ASP A 139 -11.16 -7.85 -17.50
N VAL A 140 -11.12 -8.46 -16.32
CA VAL A 140 -11.45 -9.87 -16.09
C VAL A 140 -12.64 -10.00 -15.13
N THR A 141 -13.54 -9.02 -15.13
CA THR A 141 -14.79 -9.09 -14.37
C THR A 141 -15.61 -10.29 -14.86
N PRO A 142 -15.89 -11.28 -13.99
CA PRO A 142 -16.52 -12.51 -14.42
C PRO A 142 -17.99 -12.25 -14.78
N ILE A 143 -18.35 -12.60 -16.02
CA ILE A 143 -19.73 -12.59 -16.51
C ILE A 143 -20.24 -14.04 -16.46
N PRO A 144 -21.23 -14.38 -15.61
CA PRO A 144 -21.74 -15.74 -15.53
C PRO A 144 -22.67 -16.05 -16.72
N HIS A 145 -22.46 -17.19 -17.38
CA HIS A 145 -23.35 -17.71 -18.41
C HIS A 145 -24.44 -18.59 -17.77
N ASN A 146 -25.54 -17.97 -17.28
CA ASN A 146 -26.65 -18.66 -16.62
C ASN A 146 -26.22 -19.58 -15.45
N GLY A 147 -25.36 -19.07 -14.56
CA GLY A 147 -24.85 -19.77 -13.39
C GLY A 147 -25.82 -19.78 -12.18
N PRO A 148 -25.30 -19.86 -10.94
CA PRO A 148 -26.12 -19.85 -9.73
C PRO A 148 -27.06 -18.64 -9.67
N ARG A 149 -28.29 -18.87 -9.21
CA ARG A 149 -29.30 -17.81 -9.05
C ARG A 149 -28.73 -16.67 -8.17
N PRO A 150 -28.79 -15.40 -8.62
CA PRO A 150 -28.33 -14.28 -7.82
C PRO A 150 -29.18 -14.14 -6.54
N LYS A 151 -28.58 -13.56 -5.50
CA LYS A 151 -29.28 -13.31 -4.23
C LYS A 151 -30.53 -12.46 -4.49
N LYS A 152 -31.61 -12.76 -3.75
CA LYS A 152 -32.86 -11.97 -3.80
C LYS A 152 -32.54 -10.49 -3.57
N VAL A 153 -33.21 -9.62 -4.34
CA VAL A 153 -33.10 -8.17 -4.20
C VAL A 153 -33.35 -7.78 -2.74
N ARG A 154 -32.45 -6.96 -2.17
CA ARG A 154 -32.59 -6.48 -0.79
C ARG A 154 -33.76 -5.50 -0.74
N ARG A 155 -34.67 -5.72 0.21
CA ARG A 155 -35.72 -4.77 0.58
C ARG A 155 -35.13 -3.91 1.69
N VAL A 156 -34.72 -2.70 1.36
CA VAL A 156 -34.18 -1.71 2.31
C VAL A 156 -35.09 -0.51 2.27
#